data_AF-H2Z7P3-F1
#
_entry.id   AF-H2Z7P3-F1
#
_cell.length_a   1.000
_cell.length_b   1.000
_cell.length_c   1.000
_cell.angle_alpha   90.00
_cell.angle_beta   90.00
_cell.angle_gamma   90.00
#
_symmetry.space_group_name_H-M   'P 1'
#
loop_
_entity.id
_entity.type
_entity.pdbx_description
1 polymer ?
#
loop_
_entity_poly.entity_id
_entity_poly.type
_entity_poly.pdbx_seq_one_letter_code
_entity_poly.pdbx_strand_id
1 'polypeptide(L)'
;MAKMFGPIVAPPVETGTDDSARFPNNILFFEGNYVPEVDEIIRFQEPEYDVIMCMSVTKWMHMNWGDAGIKKTFERFFKQLRAGGKLILEPQDWKSYGKKKKLTERIYNHYHSIELLPSMFPDYLINVVGFESVEYLTSTVPNTPVGFKRPIQLYRKPE
;
A
#
# COMPACT_ATOMS: atom_id res chain seq x y z
N MET A 1 -3.62 -27.09 13.67
CA MET A 1 -2.64 -26.47 14.59
C MET A 1 -1.64 -25.67 13.76
N ALA A 2 -1.72 -24.34 13.80
CA ALA A 2 -0.75 -23.47 13.14
C ALA A 2 0.57 -23.52 13.92
N LYS A 3 1.68 -23.82 13.23
CA LYS A 3 3.02 -23.80 13.82
C LYS A 3 3.55 -22.37 13.79
N MET A 4 3.76 -21.78 14.98
CA MET A 4 4.51 -20.55 15.18
C MET A 4 6.01 -20.82 15.12
N PHE A 5 6.78 -19.92 14.49
CA PHE A 5 8.24 -19.91 14.53
C PHE A 5 8.73 -18.51 14.94
N GLY A 6 9.38 -18.40 16.10
CA GLY A 6 9.98 -17.17 16.66
C GLY A 6 9.58 -16.92 18.12
N PRO A 7 10.41 -16.25 18.96
CA PRO A 7 10.19 -16.20 20.40
C PRO A 7 8.89 -15.46 20.74
N ILE A 8 8.02 -16.20 21.42
CA ILE A 8 6.68 -15.82 21.86
C ILE A 8 6.83 -15.05 23.19
N VAL A 9 6.50 -13.76 23.13
CA VAL A 9 6.16 -12.83 24.24
C VAL A 9 7.30 -12.42 25.19
N ALA A 10 7.60 -11.11 25.21
CA ALA A 10 8.23 -10.50 26.37
C ALA A 10 7.14 -10.27 27.45
N PRO A 11 7.32 -10.71 28.71
CA PRO A 11 6.35 -10.45 29.77
C PRO A 11 6.24 -8.94 30.06
N PRO A 12 5.06 -8.44 30.45
CA PRO A 12 4.86 -7.01 30.70
C PRO A 12 5.62 -6.59 31.96
N VAL A 13 6.37 -5.49 31.87
CA VAL A 13 6.90 -4.75 33.02
C VAL A 13 6.03 -3.52 33.17
N GLU A 14 5.29 -3.42 34.27
CA GLU A 14 4.53 -2.21 34.58
C GLU A 14 5.49 -1.11 35.03
N THR A 15 5.58 0.00 34.29
CA THR A 15 5.79 1.34 34.90
C THR A 15 5.45 2.47 33.91
N GLY A 16 4.54 3.36 34.31
CA GLY A 16 4.09 4.49 33.50
C GLY A 16 5.22 5.43 33.05
N THR A 17 5.40 5.51 31.74
CA THR A 17 5.37 6.70 30.88
C THR A 17 5.25 6.21 29.43
N ASP A 18 4.00 6.06 28.99
CA ASP A 18 3.52 5.57 27.67
C ASP A 18 4.30 4.39 27.06
N ASP A 19 4.39 3.29 27.80
CA ASP A 19 5.02 2.03 27.35
C ASP A 19 4.38 1.45 26.07
N SER A 20 3.19 1.90 25.67
CA SER A 20 2.55 1.52 24.39
C SER A 20 3.27 2.09 23.17
N ALA A 21 3.94 3.23 23.29
CA ALA A 21 4.65 3.86 22.18
C ALA A 21 6.04 3.23 21.89
N ARG A 22 6.50 2.32 22.76
CA ARG A 22 7.81 1.67 22.66
C ARG A 22 7.72 0.30 22.01
N PHE A 23 8.79 -0.09 21.30
CA PHE A 23 8.93 -1.45 20.81
C PHE A 23 9.00 -2.45 21.98
N PRO A 24 8.31 -3.60 21.92
CA PRO A 24 7.53 -4.14 20.79
C PRO A 24 6.05 -3.75 20.77
N ASN A 25 5.57 -2.97 21.75
CA ASN A 25 4.15 -2.66 21.95
C ASN A 25 3.58 -1.71 20.90
N ASN A 26 4.43 -0.99 20.16
CA ASN A 26 4.06 -0.08 19.10
C ASN A 26 3.92 -0.74 17.71
N ILE A 27 3.99 -2.07 17.64
CA ILE A 27 3.81 -2.84 16.40
C ILE A 27 2.69 -3.85 16.58
N LEU A 28 1.71 -3.77 15.68
CA LEU A 28 0.58 -4.69 15.61
C LEU A 28 0.52 -5.29 14.20
N PHE A 29 0.07 -6.54 14.11
CA PHE A 29 -0.14 -7.25 12.85
C PHE A 29 -1.61 -7.64 12.72
N PHE A 30 -2.17 -7.40 11.53
CA PHE A 30 -3.54 -7.73 11.20
C PHE A 30 -3.58 -8.57 9.94
N GLU A 31 -4.45 -9.58 9.93
CA GLU A 31 -4.80 -10.34 8.73
C GLU A 31 -6.05 -9.74 8.11
N GLY A 32 -6.00 -9.40 6.83
CA GLY A 32 -7.17 -8.89 6.12
C GLY A 32 -6.87 -8.52 4.67
N ASN A 33 -7.93 -8.44 3.87
CA ASN A 33 -7.87 -7.86 2.54
C ASN A 33 -8.01 -6.34 2.63
N TYR A 34 -6.96 -5.61 2.23
CA TYR A 34 -6.99 -4.15 2.26
C TYR A 34 -7.81 -3.54 1.11
N VAL A 35 -8.00 -4.25 0.00
CA VAL A 35 -8.77 -3.75 -1.15
C VAL A 35 -10.26 -3.73 -0.79
N PRO A 36 -10.93 -2.56 -0.82
CA PRO A 36 -12.34 -2.46 -0.47
C PRO A 36 -13.22 -3.31 -1.39
N GLU A 37 -14.05 -4.18 -0.80
CA GLU A 37 -14.99 -5.01 -1.56
C GLU A 37 -16.21 -4.20 -2.01
N VAL A 38 -16.67 -3.28 -1.16
CA VAL A 38 -17.85 -2.44 -1.38
C VAL A 38 -17.53 -0.97 -1.10
N ASP A 39 -18.28 -0.06 -1.72
CA ASP A 39 -17.99 1.38 -1.68
C ASP A 39 -18.29 2.01 -0.31
N GLU A 40 -19.16 1.39 0.49
CA GLU A 40 -19.47 1.80 1.85
C GLU A 40 -18.22 1.82 2.74
N ILE A 41 -17.29 0.87 2.54
CA ILE A 41 -16.02 0.84 3.30
C ILE A 41 -15.23 2.13 3.08
N ILE A 42 -15.21 2.64 1.85
CA ILE A 42 -14.53 3.90 1.51
C ILE A 42 -15.35 5.08 2.01
N ARG A 43 -16.68 5.01 1.92
CA ARG A 43 -17.58 6.09 2.36
C ARG A 43 -17.41 6.42 3.84
N PHE A 44 -17.28 5.40 4.68
CA PHE A 44 -17.14 5.54 6.13
C PHE A 44 -15.68 5.47 6.62
N GLN A 45 -14.70 5.46 5.71
CA GLN A 45 -13.29 5.50 6.08
C GLN A 45 -12.95 6.85 6.75
N GLU A 46 -12.47 6.78 7.99
CA GLU A 46 -12.01 7.95 8.73
C GLU A 46 -10.48 8.09 8.68
N PRO A 47 -9.93 9.29 8.95
CA PRO A 47 -8.50 9.50 9.06
C PRO A 47 -7.90 8.83 10.31
N GLU A 48 -6.93 7.93 10.11
CA GLU A 48 -6.33 7.11 11.17
C GLU A 48 -4.81 7.22 11.22
N TYR A 49 -4.15 7.51 10.09
CA TYR A 49 -2.70 7.41 9.95
C TYR A 49 -2.07 8.72 9.46
N ASP A 50 -0.86 8.99 9.94
CA ASP A 50 -0.04 10.09 9.43
C ASP A 50 0.80 9.64 8.22
N VAL A 51 1.14 8.36 8.17
CA VAL A 51 1.91 7.74 7.08
C VAL A 51 1.31 6.38 6.73
N ILE A 52 1.10 6.13 5.44
CA ILE A 52 0.77 4.80 4.91
C ILE A 52 1.90 4.36 3.97
N MET A 53 2.38 3.13 4.15
CA MET A 53 3.39 2.52 3.27
C MET A 53 2.76 1.39 2.45
N CYS A 54 2.88 1.49 1.12
CA CYS A 54 2.37 0.51 0.16
C CYS A 54 3.53 0.08 -0.75
N MET A 55 4.33 -0.86 -0.25
CA MET A 55 5.61 -1.24 -0.86
C MET A 55 5.47 -2.56 -1.62
N SER A 56 5.70 -2.56 -2.94
CA SER A 56 5.70 -3.78 -3.75
C SER A 56 4.42 -4.62 -3.66
N VAL A 57 3.24 -4.00 -3.47
CA VAL A 57 1.95 -4.72 -3.40
C VAL A 57 0.90 -4.24 -4.40
N THR A 58 1.05 -3.06 -5.01
CA THR A 58 0.04 -2.49 -5.94
C THR A 58 -0.26 -3.42 -7.12
N LYS A 59 0.74 -4.08 -7.70
CA LYS A 59 0.52 -5.09 -8.75
C LYS A 59 -0.41 -6.20 -8.30
N TRP A 60 -0.26 -6.69 -7.07
CA TRP A 60 -1.08 -7.80 -6.59
C TRP A 60 -2.52 -7.36 -6.33
N MET A 61 -2.71 -6.13 -5.85
CA MET A 61 -4.04 -5.50 -5.75
C MET A 61 -4.66 -5.33 -7.15
N HIS A 62 -3.90 -4.77 -8.08
CA HIS A 62 -4.36 -4.46 -9.42
C HIS A 62 -4.70 -5.71 -10.25
N MET A 63 -3.88 -6.76 -10.18
CA MET A 63 -4.13 -8.01 -10.90
C MET A 63 -5.29 -8.83 -10.30
N ASN A 64 -5.53 -8.76 -8.98
CA ASN A 64 -6.60 -9.52 -8.34
C ASN A 64 -7.97 -8.83 -8.35
N TRP A 65 -8.02 -7.49 -8.38
CA TRP A 65 -9.25 -6.71 -8.30
C TRP A 65 -9.43 -5.68 -9.44
N GLY A 66 -8.54 -5.69 -10.44
CA GLY A 66 -8.61 -4.83 -11.62
C GLY A 66 -8.47 -3.34 -11.29
N ASP A 67 -8.79 -2.51 -12.27
CA ASP A 67 -8.78 -1.04 -12.12
C ASP A 67 -9.73 -0.58 -11.02
N ALA A 68 -10.90 -1.21 -10.89
CA ALA A 68 -11.85 -0.89 -9.83
C ALA A 68 -11.22 -1.05 -8.43
N GLY A 69 -10.55 -2.16 -8.16
CA GLY A 69 -9.92 -2.40 -6.88
C GLY A 69 -8.77 -1.45 -6.57
N ILE A 70 -7.90 -1.16 -7.54
CA ILE A 70 -6.76 -0.26 -7.28
C ILE A 70 -7.22 1.19 -7.09
N LYS A 71 -8.23 1.65 -7.84
CA LYS A 71 -8.83 2.99 -7.68
C LYS A 71 -9.45 3.17 -6.30
N LYS A 72 -10.27 2.19 -5.88
CA LYS A 72 -10.83 2.12 -4.51
C LYS A 72 -9.76 2.14 -3.42
N THR A 73 -8.66 1.43 -3.65
CA THR A 73 -7.54 1.39 -2.71
C THR A 73 -6.86 2.75 -2.59
N PHE A 74 -6.67 3.47 -3.70
CA PHE A 74 -6.10 4.81 -3.69
C PHE A 74 -7.00 5.83 -2.99
N GLU A 75 -8.32 5.77 -3.20
CA GLU A 75 -9.29 6.58 -2.46
C GLU A 75 -9.26 6.27 -0.96
N ARG A 76 -9.16 4.99 -0.59
CA ARG A 76 -9.01 4.58 0.80
C ARG A 76 -7.75 5.14 1.44
N PHE A 77 -6.59 5.07 0.77
CA PHE A 77 -5.36 5.68 1.28
C PHE A 77 -5.55 7.17 1.58
N PHE A 78 -6.15 7.91 0.65
CA PHE A 78 -6.38 9.34 0.82
C PHE A 78 -7.31 9.63 2.01
N LYS A 79 -8.42 8.91 2.15
CA LYS A 79 -9.36 9.11 3.27
C LYS A 79 -8.77 8.69 4.62
N GLN A 80 -7.99 7.62 4.64
CA GLN A 80 -7.40 7.07 5.85
C GLN A 80 -6.20 7.88 6.36
N LEU A 81 -5.58 8.70 5.50
CA LEU A 81 -4.55 9.65 5.93
C LEU A 81 -5.18 10.88 6.62
N ARG A 82 -4.55 11.34 7.71
CA ARG A 82 -4.84 12.66 8.29
C ARG A 82 -4.42 13.78 7.34
N ALA A 83 -4.93 15.00 7.58
CA ALA A 83 -4.40 16.22 6.97
C ALA A 83 -2.87 16.28 7.10
N GLY A 84 -2.17 16.69 6.04
CA GLY A 84 -0.70 16.68 5.99
C GLY A 84 -0.05 15.27 5.92
N GLY A 85 -0.87 14.22 5.87
CA GLY A 85 -0.45 12.82 5.85
C GLY A 85 0.28 12.42 4.57
N LYS A 86 1.05 11.33 4.63
CA LYS A 86 1.96 10.91 3.55
C LYS A 86 1.69 9.48 3.10
N LEU A 87 1.54 9.27 1.80
CA LEU A 87 1.54 7.94 1.19
C LEU A 87 2.90 7.67 0.57
N ILE A 88 3.55 6.60 1.01
CA ILE A 88 4.79 6.07 0.43
C ILE A 88 4.42 4.87 -0.44
N LEU A 89 4.63 4.98 -1.74
CA LEU A 89 4.23 3.98 -2.73
C LEU A 89 5.44 3.47 -3.50
N GLU A 90 5.59 2.16 -3.61
CA GLU A 90 6.57 1.53 -4.52
C GLU A 90 5.83 0.67 -5.55
N PRO A 91 5.34 1.27 -6.65
CA PRO A 91 4.60 0.53 -7.65
C PRO A 91 5.55 -0.32 -8.52
N GLN A 92 5.12 -1.54 -8.84
CA GLN A 92 5.86 -2.35 -9.81
C GLN A 92 5.54 -1.94 -11.25
N ASP A 93 6.53 -2.08 -12.13
CA ASP A 93 6.42 -1.78 -13.55
C ASP A 93 5.46 -2.74 -14.28
N TRP A 94 4.82 -2.26 -15.34
CA TRP A 94 3.90 -3.05 -16.16
C TRP A 94 4.54 -4.33 -16.72
N LYS A 95 5.83 -4.29 -17.07
CA LYS A 95 6.58 -5.45 -17.56
C LYS A 95 6.55 -6.62 -16.57
N SER A 96 6.54 -6.35 -15.26
CA SER A 96 6.44 -7.41 -14.25
C SER A 96 5.06 -8.09 -14.18
N TYR A 97 3.99 -7.43 -14.63
CA TYR A 97 2.63 -7.99 -14.68
C TYR A 97 2.56 -9.11 -15.73
N GLY A 98 3.17 -8.88 -16.89
CA GLY A 98 3.20 -9.85 -17.98
C GLY A 98 3.80 -11.21 -17.59
N LYS A 99 4.74 -11.23 -16.64
CA LYS A 99 5.34 -12.47 -16.09
C LYS A 99 4.40 -13.28 -15.21
N LYS A 100 3.34 -12.66 -14.68
CA LYS A 100 2.41 -13.24 -13.70
C LYS A 100 0.96 -13.32 -14.20
N LYS A 101 0.67 -12.85 -15.41
CA LYS A 101 -0.70 -12.80 -15.97
C LYS A 101 -1.42 -14.16 -16.12
N LYS A 102 -0.70 -15.27 -16.07
CA LYS A 102 -1.28 -16.63 -16.19
C LYS A 102 -1.47 -17.36 -14.85
N LEU A 103 -1.34 -16.66 -13.72
CA LEU A 103 -1.45 -17.30 -12.40
C LEU A 103 -2.85 -17.84 -12.12
N THR A 104 -3.89 -17.11 -12.51
CA THR A 104 -5.29 -17.53 -12.40
C THR A 104 -6.09 -16.95 -13.56
N GLU A 105 -7.25 -17.51 -13.86
CA GLU A 105 -8.16 -16.99 -14.88
C GLU A 105 -8.59 -15.54 -14.57
N ARG A 106 -8.91 -15.25 -13.30
CA ARG A 106 -9.22 -13.89 -12.84
C ARG A 106 -8.10 -12.90 -13.15
N ILE A 107 -6.86 -13.25 -12.79
CA ILE A 107 -5.68 -12.42 -13.05
C ILE A 107 -5.48 -12.23 -14.55
N TYR A 108 -5.71 -13.28 -15.35
CA TYR A 108 -5.60 -13.21 -16.80
C TYR A 108 -6.62 -12.23 -17.37
N ASN A 109 -7.88 -12.32 -16.96
CA ASN A 109 -8.95 -11.43 -17.43
C ASN A 109 -8.66 -9.98 -17.05
N HIS A 110 -8.31 -9.71 -15.79
CA HIS A 110 -7.93 -8.36 -15.36
C HIS A 110 -6.72 -7.83 -16.12
N TYR A 111 -5.67 -8.63 -16.33
CA TYR A 111 -4.50 -8.19 -17.09
C TYR A 111 -4.86 -7.65 -18.49
N HIS A 112 -5.87 -8.23 -19.16
CA HIS A 112 -6.32 -7.78 -20.48
C HIS A 112 -7.34 -6.64 -20.42
N SER A 113 -7.93 -6.36 -19.25
CA SER A 113 -8.90 -5.28 -19.04
C SER A 113 -8.33 -4.06 -18.31
N ILE A 114 -7.06 -4.11 -17.87
CA ILE A 114 -6.42 -2.99 -17.18
C ILE A 114 -6.22 -1.83 -18.17
N GLU A 115 -6.70 -0.66 -17.79
CA GLU A 115 -6.52 0.59 -18.54
C GLU A 115 -5.62 1.57 -17.76
N LEU A 116 -5.75 1.60 -16.43
CA LEU A 116 -4.93 2.43 -15.54
C LEU A 116 -3.57 1.79 -15.30
N LEU A 117 -2.60 2.02 -16.19
CA LEU A 117 -1.25 1.47 -16.05
C LEU A 117 -0.49 2.08 -14.85
N PRO A 118 0.52 1.38 -14.28
CA PRO A 118 1.33 1.91 -13.18
C PRO A 118 2.01 3.26 -13.47
N SER A 119 2.35 3.53 -14.73
CA SER A 119 2.91 4.83 -15.16
C SER A 119 1.90 5.98 -15.07
N MET A 120 0.61 5.68 -15.00
CA MET A 120 -0.49 6.65 -14.87
C MET A 120 -0.90 6.88 -13.41
N PHE A 121 -0.39 6.08 -12.46
CA PHE A 121 -0.73 6.24 -11.04
C PHE A 121 -0.42 7.64 -10.48
N PRO A 122 0.72 8.29 -10.79
CA PRO A 122 0.98 9.64 -10.28
C PRO A 122 -0.07 10.65 -10.70
N ASP A 123 -0.45 10.64 -11.98
CA ASP A 123 -1.49 11.53 -12.52
C ASP A 123 -2.85 11.25 -11.87
N TYR A 124 -3.24 9.98 -11.75
CA TYR A 124 -4.49 9.59 -11.11
C TYR A 124 -4.54 9.99 -9.62
N LEU A 125 -3.46 9.75 -8.87
CA LEU A 125 -3.39 10.09 -7.45
C LEU A 125 -3.45 11.60 -7.20
N ILE A 126 -2.88 12.40 -8.09
CA ILE A 126 -2.93 13.87 -7.97
C ILE A 126 -4.27 14.41 -8.45
N ASN A 127 -4.64 14.13 -9.70
CA ASN A 127 -5.72 14.82 -10.39
C ASN A 127 -7.11 14.21 -10.14
N VAL A 128 -7.19 12.95 -9.73
CA VAL A 128 -8.47 12.26 -9.46
C VAL A 128 -8.68 12.04 -7.97
N VAL A 129 -7.65 11.56 -7.26
CA VAL A 129 -7.78 11.23 -5.82
C VAL A 129 -7.61 12.46 -4.93
N GLY A 130 -6.74 13.41 -5.29
CA GLY A 130 -6.58 14.70 -4.60
C GLY A 130 -5.32 14.86 -3.77
N PHE A 131 -4.28 14.03 -3.97
CA PHE A 131 -2.96 14.32 -3.40
C PHE A 131 -2.36 15.58 -4.04
N GLU A 132 -1.63 16.40 -3.28
CA GLU A 132 -1.15 17.69 -3.76
C GLU A 132 0.11 17.58 -4.64
N SER A 133 0.93 16.55 -4.39
CA SER A 133 2.24 16.42 -5.02
C SER A 133 2.74 14.98 -4.99
N VAL A 134 3.73 14.70 -5.85
CA VAL A 134 4.50 13.46 -5.83
C VAL A 134 5.99 13.79 -5.88
N GLU A 135 6.76 13.22 -4.97
CA GLU A 135 8.22 13.27 -4.94
C GLU A 135 8.79 11.88 -5.22
N TYR A 136 9.87 11.80 -6.00
CA TYR A 136 10.53 10.54 -6.31
C TYR A 136 11.77 10.38 -5.41
N LEU A 137 11.66 9.51 -4.42
CA LEU A 137 12.76 9.17 -3.52
C LEU A 137 13.70 8.19 -4.21
N THR A 138 15.00 8.46 -4.13
CA THR A 138 16.02 7.61 -4.75
C THR A 138 16.24 6.35 -3.91
N SER A 139 16.08 5.18 -4.53
CA SER A 139 16.53 3.91 -3.95
C SER A 139 18.02 3.68 -4.28
N THR A 140 18.92 4.49 -3.73
CA THR A 140 20.36 4.19 -3.81
C THR A 140 20.76 3.25 -2.67
N VAL A 141 20.24 2.02 -2.71
CA VAL A 141 20.77 0.93 -1.88
C VAL A 141 21.81 0.17 -2.72
N PRO A 142 23.10 0.18 -2.33
CA PRO A 142 24.14 -0.58 -3.01
C PRO A 142 23.75 -2.05 -3.16
N ASN A 143 24.12 -2.69 -4.27
CA ASN A 143 23.84 -4.10 -4.57
C ASN A 143 22.35 -4.50 -4.72
N THR A 144 21.44 -3.55 -4.91
CA THR A 144 20.04 -3.86 -5.21
C THR A 144 19.92 -4.57 -6.57
N PRO A 145 19.29 -5.76 -6.68
CA PRO A 145 19.07 -6.41 -7.96
C PRO A 145 18.20 -5.52 -8.87
N VAL A 146 18.44 -5.55 -10.18
CA VAL A 146 17.78 -4.64 -11.15
C VAL A 146 16.25 -4.62 -11.02
N GLY A 147 15.62 -5.77 -10.75
CA GLY A 147 14.16 -5.87 -10.58
C GLY A 147 13.59 -5.21 -9.33
N PHE A 148 14.44 -4.76 -8.40
CA PHE A 148 14.10 -4.07 -7.16
C PHE A 148 14.59 -2.61 -7.15
N LYS A 149 15.27 -2.16 -8.22
CA LYS A 149 15.62 -0.74 -8.40
C LYS A 149 14.39 0.02 -8.91
N ARG A 150 13.39 0.18 -8.06
CA ARG A 150 12.15 0.90 -8.38
C ARG A 150 12.13 2.26 -7.68
N PRO A 151 11.54 3.28 -8.32
CA PRO A 151 11.34 4.56 -7.65
C PRO A 151 10.35 4.39 -6.50
N ILE A 152 10.69 4.96 -5.36
CA ILE A 152 9.74 5.15 -4.26
C ILE A 152 9.08 6.50 -4.48
N GLN A 153 7.76 6.54 -4.49
CA GLN A 153 6.97 7.74 -4.68
C GLN A 153 6.42 8.17 -3.32
N LEU A 154 6.58 9.45 -2.99
CA LEU A 154 6.02 10.07 -1.80
C LEU A 154 4.92 11.04 -2.23
N TYR A 155 3.68 10.75 -1.83
CA TYR A 155 2.53 11.63 -2.04
C TYR A 155 2.16 12.33 -0.75
N ARG A 156 1.77 13.60 -0.85
CA ARG A 156 1.34 14.43 0.29
C ARG A 156 -0.14 14.74 0.19
N LYS A 157 -0.87 14.51 1.27
CA LYS A 157 -2.26 14.95 1.41
C LYS A 157 -2.26 16.41 1.89
N PRO A 158 -3.11 17.30 1.33
CA PRO A 158 -3.24 18.66 1.81
C PRO A 158 -3.53 18.74 3.33
N GLU A 159 -3.18 19.87 3.95
CA GLU A 159 -3.60 20.26 5.30
C GLU A 159 -5.11 20.51 5.41
#